data_AF-S0P233-F1
#
_entry.id   AF-S0P233-F1
#
_cell.length_a   1.000
_cell.length_b   1.000
_cell.length_c   1.000
_cell.angle_alpha   90.00
_cell.angle_beta   90.00
_cell.angle_gamma   90.00
#
_symmetry.space_group_name_H-M   'P 1'
#
loop_
_entity.id
_entity.type
_entity.pdbx_description
1 polymer ?
#
loop_
_entity_poly.entity_id
_entity_poly.type
_entity_poly.pdbx_seq_one_letter_code
_entity_poly.pdbx_strand_id
1 'polypeptide(L)'
;MWFILGTLLVFVVSIKLASVLAVGLMMLHFRIKRDVQKMTLDKWNAYFEKIGPKGIFRRILAYYWLVLTLLALINMESFWNGSLAYAIALLIGGAIYLFFKYFSRKSDFQKIMNKNFRS
;
A
#
# COMPACT_ATOMS: atom_id res chain seq x y z
N MET A 1 12.34 -19.49 21.16
CA MET A 1 11.38 -19.99 20.14
C MET A 1 10.17 -19.06 19.98
N TRP A 2 9.48 -18.70 21.07
CA TRP A 2 8.31 -17.81 21.04
C TRP A 2 8.54 -16.43 20.42
N PHE A 3 9.70 -15.80 20.67
CA PHE A 3 10.04 -14.51 20.08
C PHE A 3 10.16 -14.55 18.54
N ILE A 4 10.73 -15.63 17.99
CA ILE A 4 10.89 -15.81 16.54
C ILE A 4 9.53 -15.99 15.87
N LEU A 5 8.68 -16.86 16.45
CA LEU A 5 7.31 -17.07 15.96
C LEU A 5 6.48 -15.79 16.07
N GLY A 6 6.60 -15.04 17.18
CA GLY A 6 5.95 -13.76 17.38
C GLY A 6 6.40 -12.72 16.35
N THR A 7 7.71 -12.63 16.07
CA THR A 7 8.27 -11.73 15.06
C THR A 7 7.73 -12.06 13.66
N LEU A 8 7.68 -13.35 13.31
CA LEU A 8 7.10 -13.80 12.04
C LEU A 8 5.62 -13.43 11.93
N LEU A 9 4.86 -13.59 13.01
CA LEU A 9 3.45 -13.21 13.06
C LEU A 9 3.28 -11.69 12.91
N VAL A 10 4.09 -10.90 13.61
CA VAL A 10 4.13 -9.43 13.46
C VAL A 10 4.42 -9.03 12.02
N PHE A 11 5.33 -9.72 11.32
CA PHE A 11 5.61 -9.48 9.91
C PHE A 11 4.38 -9.72 9.04
N VAL A 12 3.78 -10.91 9.14
CA VAL A 12 2.61 -11.28 8.32
C VAL A 12 1.44 -10.34 8.57
N VAL A 13 1.14 -10.07 9.84
CA VAL A 13 0.03 -9.19 10.23
C VAL A 13 0.30 -7.77 9.75
N SER A 14 1.49 -7.22 9.98
CA SER A 14 1.81 -5.83 9.60
C SER A 14 1.75 -5.63 8.08
N ILE A 15 2.28 -6.56 7.29
CA ILE A 15 2.23 -6.49 5.81
C ILE A 15 0.79 -6.55 5.30
N LYS A 16 -0.03 -7.47 5.84
CA LYS A 16 -1.44 -7.56 5.46
C LYS A 16 -2.23 -6.34 5.90
N LEU A 17 -2.02 -5.88 7.13
CA LEU A 17 -2.69 -4.73 7.69
C LEU A 17 -2.34 -3.45 6.90
N ALA A 18 -1.07 -3.26 6.54
CA ALA A 18 -0.64 -2.17 5.67
C ALA A 18 -1.35 -2.21 4.31
N SER A 19 -1.54 -3.39 3.73
CA SER A 19 -2.28 -3.54 2.47
C SER A 19 -3.74 -3.07 2.59
N VAL A 20 -4.43 -3.44 3.66
CA VAL A 20 -5.83 -3.06 3.90
C VAL A 20 -5.94 -1.55 4.22
N LEU A 21 -5.10 -1.07 5.13
CA LEU A 21 -5.07 0.33 5.54
C LEU A 21 -4.69 1.26 4.39
N ALA A 22 -3.81 0.85 3.47
CA ALA A 22 -3.48 1.65 2.29
C ALA A 22 -4.69 1.91 1.40
N VAL A 23 -5.55 0.90 1.19
CA VAL A 23 -6.81 1.06 0.45
C VAL A 23 -7.75 1.97 1.24
N GLY A 24 -7.84 1.79 2.56
CA GLY A 24 -8.61 2.65 3.47
C GLY A 24 -8.19 4.12 3.38
N LEU A 25 -6.89 4.42 3.47
CA LEU A 25 -6.35 5.76 3.33
C LEU A 25 -6.61 6.36 1.95
N MET A 26 -6.54 5.55 0.89
CA MET A 26 -6.87 6.02 -0.45
C MET A 26 -8.35 6.40 -0.57
N MET A 27 -9.25 5.57 -0.04
CA MET A 27 -10.69 5.87 -0.02
C MET A 27 -10.97 7.13 0.81
N LEU A 28 -10.32 7.28 1.97
CA LEU A 28 -10.41 8.47 2.79
C LEU A 28 -9.91 9.71 2.05
N HIS A 29 -8.77 9.60 1.35
CA HIS A 29 -8.24 10.68 0.51
C HIS A 29 -9.24 11.10 -0.57
N PHE A 30 -9.90 10.15 -1.23
CA PHE A 30 -10.94 10.44 -2.21
C PHE A 30 -12.19 11.07 -1.60
N ARG A 31 -12.59 10.62 -0.41
CA ARG A 31 -13.71 11.21 0.34
C ARG A 31 -13.41 12.66 0.72
N ILE A 32 -12.26 12.93 1.32
CA ILE A 32 -11.82 14.30 1.65
C ILE A 32 -11.78 15.15 0.39
N LYS A 33 -11.24 14.62 -0.70
CA LYS A 33 -11.17 15.35 -1.97
C LYS A 33 -12.55 15.67 -2.53
N ARG A 34 -13.50 14.74 -2.43
CA ARG A 34 -14.90 14.94 -2.82
C ARG A 34 -15.51 16.09 -2.03
N ASP A 35 -15.39 16.04 -0.71
CA ASP A 35 -16.07 16.93 0.22
C ASP A 35 -15.46 18.34 0.20
N VAL A 36 -14.12 18.45 0.15
CA VAL A 36 -13.40 19.73 0.18
C VAL A 36 -13.37 20.41 -1.19
N GLN A 37 -13.12 19.65 -2.28
CA GLN A 37 -12.95 20.24 -3.62
C GLN A 37 -14.24 20.26 -4.44
N LYS A 38 -15.37 19.84 -3.85
CA LYS A 38 -16.69 19.73 -4.50
C LYS A 38 -16.56 19.07 -5.86
N MET A 39 -15.96 17.88 -5.86
CA MET A 39 -15.64 17.15 -7.10
C MET A 39 -16.93 16.72 -7.81
N THR A 40 -17.24 17.38 -8.93
CA THR A 40 -18.30 16.98 -9.87
C THR A 40 -17.84 15.80 -10.72
N LEU A 41 -18.76 15.18 -11.48
CA LEU A 41 -18.44 14.05 -12.35
C LEU A 41 -17.33 14.38 -13.35
N ASP A 42 -17.42 15.54 -14.01
CA ASP A 42 -16.42 15.98 -15.00
C ASP A 42 -15.03 16.18 -14.37
N LYS A 43 -14.97 16.71 -13.15
CA LYS A 43 -13.70 16.87 -12.41
C LYS A 43 -13.11 15.53 -12.02
N TRP A 44 -13.94 14.53 -11.69
CA TRP A 44 -13.48 13.17 -11.43
C TRP A 44 -12.94 12.51 -12.70
N ASN A 45 -13.64 12.65 -13.82
CA ASN A 45 -13.19 12.12 -15.11
C ASN A 45 -11.85 12.74 -15.51
N ALA A 46 -11.74 14.07 -15.50
CA ALA A 46 -10.49 14.76 -15.79
C ALA A 46 -9.35 14.36 -14.82
N TYR A 47 -9.67 14.14 -13.54
CA TYR A 47 -8.68 13.69 -12.58
C TYR A 47 -8.19 12.26 -12.87
N PHE A 48 -9.10 11.33 -13.14
CA PHE A 48 -8.77 9.93 -13.40
C PHE A 48 -8.10 9.72 -14.77
N GLU A 49 -8.49 10.49 -15.79
CA GLU A 49 -7.78 10.55 -17.08
C GLU A 49 -6.35 11.05 -16.89
N LYS A 50 -6.18 12.16 -16.13
CA LYS A 50 -4.85 12.74 -15.89
C LYS A 50 -3.90 11.79 -15.17
N ILE A 51 -4.37 11.04 -14.17
CA ILE A 51 -3.49 10.13 -13.41
C ILE A 51 -3.38 8.74 -14.06
N GLY A 52 -4.43 8.29 -14.71
CA GLY A 52 -4.57 6.95 -15.26
C GLY A 52 -4.43 5.80 -14.22
N PRO A 53 -4.52 4.55 -14.69
CA PRO A 53 -4.35 3.35 -13.85
C PRO A 53 -2.97 3.29 -13.17
N LYS A 54 -1.91 3.72 -13.88
CA LYS A 54 -0.54 3.73 -13.34
C LYS A 54 -0.40 4.73 -12.19
N GLY A 55 -1.03 5.91 -12.27
CA GLY A 55 -1.01 6.90 -11.21
C GLY A 55 -1.77 6.44 -9.95
N ILE A 56 -2.92 5.79 -10.14
CA ILE A 56 -3.67 5.14 -9.05
C ILE A 56 -2.80 4.09 -8.34
N PHE A 57 -2.17 3.21 -9.11
CA PHE A 57 -1.30 2.16 -8.56
C PHE A 57 -0.14 2.73 -7.75
N ARG A 58 0.56 3.76 -8.27
CA ARG A 58 1.65 4.43 -7.54
C ARG A 58 1.17 5.06 -6.23
N ARG A 59 -0.03 5.64 -6.19
CA ARG A 59 -0.60 6.23 -4.98
C ARG A 59 -0.93 5.17 -3.92
N ILE A 60 -1.53 4.05 -4.32
CA ILE A 60 -1.77 2.93 -3.39
C ILE A 60 -0.45 2.40 -2.83
N LEU A 61 0.57 2.27 -3.69
CA LEU A 61 1.90 1.84 -3.27
C LEU A 61 2.53 2.83 -2.27
N ALA A 62 2.37 4.14 -2.51
CA ALA A 62 2.84 5.16 -1.59
C ALA A 62 2.14 5.09 -0.23
N TYR A 63 0.81 4.91 -0.20
CA TYR A 63 0.06 4.72 1.05
C TYR A 63 0.46 3.44 1.77
N TYR A 64 0.70 2.35 1.03
CA TYR A 64 1.19 1.10 1.59
C TYR A 64 2.52 1.30 2.30
N TRP A 65 3.49 1.95 1.66
CA TRP A 65 4.79 2.20 2.26
C TRP A 65 4.70 3.13 3.46
N LEU A 66 3.88 4.18 3.38
CA LEU A 66 3.64 5.08 4.52
C LEU A 66 3.10 4.30 5.73
N VAL A 67 2.07 3.47 5.53
CA VAL A 67 1.48 2.68 6.62
C VAL A 67 2.46 1.63 7.13
N LEU A 68 3.15 0.92 6.24
CA LEU A 68 4.09 -0.12 6.64
C LEU A 68 5.25 0.46 7.45
N THR A 69 5.74 1.65 7.09
CA THR A 69 6.76 2.37 7.87
C THR A 69 6.24 2.77 9.25
N LEU A 70 5.01 3.29 9.35
CA LEU A 70 4.41 3.59 10.65
C LEU A 70 4.27 2.32 11.52
N LEU A 71 3.81 1.22 10.95
CA LEU A 71 3.72 -0.06 11.65
C LEU A 71 5.11 -0.59 12.05
N ALA A 72 6.13 -0.42 11.21
CA ALA A 72 7.49 -0.81 11.55
C ALA A 72 8.03 -0.03 12.74
N LEU A 73 7.81 1.29 12.79
CA LEU A 73 8.19 2.13 13.92
C LEU A 73 7.42 1.77 15.20
N ILE A 74 6.11 1.53 15.12
CA ILE A 74 5.30 1.12 16.27
C ILE A 74 5.78 -0.22 16.83
N ASN A 75 6.05 -1.20 15.96
CA ASN A 75 6.53 -2.52 16.38
C ASN A 75 7.98 -2.49 16.87
N MET A 76 8.80 -1.56 16.36
CA MET A 76 10.17 -1.33 16.85
C MET A 76 10.15 -1.01 18.34
N GLU A 77 9.35 -0.03 18.74
CA GLU A 77 9.23 0.37 20.15
C GLU A 77 8.46 -0.65 20.99
N SER A 78 7.40 -1.25 20.45
CA SER A 78 6.47 -2.06 21.25
C SER A 78 6.86 -3.54 21.39
N PHE A 79 7.51 -4.12 20.38
CA PHE A 79 7.77 -5.58 20.32
C PHE A 79 9.26 -5.91 20.16
N TRP A 80 10.02 -5.06 19.47
CA TRP A 80 11.45 -5.30 19.18
C TRP A 80 12.42 -4.52 20.07
N ASN A 81 11.94 -3.91 21.16
CA ASN A 81 12.76 -3.19 22.14
C ASN A 81 13.70 -2.15 21.50
N GLY A 82 13.19 -1.35 20.56
CA GLY A 82 13.95 -0.31 19.86
C GLY A 82 14.87 -0.81 18.74
N SER A 83 14.83 -2.11 18.41
CA SER A 83 15.71 -2.67 17.38
C SER A 83 15.29 -2.28 15.96
N LEU A 84 16.02 -1.33 15.40
CA LEU A 84 15.86 -0.84 14.03
C LEU A 84 16.10 -1.93 12.97
N ALA A 85 16.89 -2.95 13.28
CA ALA A 85 17.16 -4.06 12.35
C ALA A 85 15.87 -4.82 11.98
N TYR A 86 14.98 -5.07 12.95
CA TYR A 86 13.71 -5.74 12.67
C TYR A 86 12.71 -4.86 11.93
N ALA A 87 12.72 -3.55 12.18
CA ALA A 87 11.94 -2.58 11.41
C ALA A 87 12.38 -2.53 9.94
N ILE A 88 13.69 -2.46 9.67
CA ILE A 88 14.23 -2.55 8.30
C ILE A 88 13.85 -3.90 7.67
N ALA A 89 14.02 -5.00 8.40
CA ALA A 89 13.68 -6.32 7.89
C ALA A 89 12.18 -6.44 7.54
N LEU A 90 11.28 -5.82 8.30
CA LEU A 90 9.85 -5.74 7.98
C LEU A 90 9.62 -4.98 6.67
N LEU A 91 10.29 -3.85 6.47
CA LEU A 91 10.18 -3.07 5.23
C LEU A 91 10.68 -3.89 4.03
N ILE A 92 11.81 -4.56 4.15
CA ILE A 92 12.34 -5.45 3.10
C ILE A 92 11.36 -6.59 2.83
N GLY A 93 10.83 -7.23 3.87
CA GLY A 93 9.81 -8.28 3.75
C GLY A 93 8.55 -7.79 3.02
N GLY A 94 8.12 -6.57 3.30
CA GLY A 94 7.02 -5.91 2.59
C GLY A 94 7.34 -5.66 1.11
N ALA A 95 8.58 -5.27 0.78
CA ALA A 95 9.04 -5.09 -0.59
C ALA A 95 9.00 -6.41 -1.36
N ILE A 96 9.54 -7.46 -0.75
CA ILE A 96 9.58 -8.82 -1.30
C ILE A 96 8.14 -9.33 -1.52
N TYR A 97 7.27 -9.18 -0.53
CA TYR A 97 5.85 -9.56 -0.66
C TYR A 97 5.16 -8.90 -1.85
N LEU A 98 5.35 -7.58 -2.00
CA LEU A 98 4.78 -6.83 -3.13
C LEU A 98 5.39 -7.27 -4.46
N PHE A 99 6.70 -7.47 -4.51
CA PHE A 99 7.40 -7.93 -5.71
C PHE A 99 6.88 -9.29 -6.18
N PHE A 100 6.79 -10.26 -5.27
CA PHE A 100 6.23 -11.58 -5.58
C PHE A 100 4.77 -11.48 -6.03
N LYS A 101 3.94 -10.71 -5.33
CA LYS A 101 2.52 -10.55 -5.68
C LYS A 101 2.33 -9.90 -7.05
N TYR A 102 3.18 -8.92 -7.39
CA TYR A 102 3.19 -8.30 -8.71
C TYR A 102 3.62 -9.30 -9.79
N PHE A 103 4.69 -10.05 -9.55
CA PHE A 103 5.19 -11.03 -10.50
C PHE A 103 4.17 -12.14 -10.77
N SER A 104 3.58 -12.71 -9.71
CA SER A 104 2.55 -13.77 -9.82
C SER A 104 1.27 -13.32 -10.54
N ARG A 105 0.98 -12.01 -10.56
CA ARG A 105 -0.24 -11.46 -11.18
C ARG A 105 0.07 -10.52 -12.35
N LYS A 106 1.27 -10.62 -12.93
CA LYS A 106 1.77 -9.70 -13.95
C LYS A 106 0.84 -9.61 -15.16
N SER A 107 0.28 -10.73 -15.62
CA SER A 107 -0.67 -10.78 -16.74
C SER A 107 -1.96 -10.01 -16.46
N ASP A 108 -2.51 -10.12 -15.26
CA ASP A 108 -3.72 -9.39 -14.85
C ASP A 108 -3.43 -7.89 -14.68
N PHE A 109 -2.29 -7.55 -14.08
CA PHE A 109 -1.84 -6.16 -13.96
C PHE A 109 -1.63 -5.52 -15.33
N GLN A 110 -1.01 -6.23 -16.29
CA GLN A 110 -0.82 -5.73 -17.64
C GLN A 110 -2.16 -5.56 -18.38
N LYS A 111 -3.12 -6.47 -18.21
CA LYS A 111 -4.47 -6.30 -18.75
C LYS A 111 -5.12 -5.02 -18.21
N ILE A 112 -5.09 -4.78 -16.90
CA ILE A 112 -5.66 -3.57 -16.28
C ILE A 112 -4.93 -2.30 -16.73
N MET A 113 -3.60 -2.34 -16.87
CA MET A 113 -2.81 -1.18 -17.32
C MET A 113 -2.96 -0.88 -18.82
N ASN A 114 -3.21 -1.89 -19.66
CA ASN A 114 -3.30 -1.74 -21.12
C ASN A 114 -4.74 -1.57 -21.65
N LYS A 115 -5.78 -1.96 -20.89
CA LYS A 115 -7.18 -1.85 -21.35
C LYS A 115 -7.63 -0.40 -21.59
N ASN A 116 -6.97 0.58 -20.96
CA ASN A 116 -7.25 2.01 -21.14
C ASN A 116 -6.50 2.67 -22.33
N PHE A 117 -5.81 1.90 -23.18
CA PHE A 117 -5.15 2.42 -24.39
C PHE A 117 -5.94 2.13 -25.69
N ARG A 118 -7.15 1.55 -25.61
CA ARG A 118 -7.98 1.21 -26.77
C ARG A 118 -9.50 1.39 -26.54
N SER A 119 -9.92 2.43 -25.81
CA SER A 119 -11.32 2.90 -25.86
C SER A 119 -11.36 4.37 -26.16
#